data_AF-A0A952WKE9-F1
#
_entry.id   AF-A0A952WKE9-F1
#
_cell.length_a   1.000
_cell.length_b   1.000
_cell.length_c   1.000
_cell.angle_alpha   90.00
_cell.angle_beta   90.00
_cell.angle_gamma   90.00
#
_symmetry.space_group_name_H-M   'P 1'
#
loop_
_entity.id
_entity.type
_entity.pdbx_description
1 polymer ?
#
loop_
_entity_poly.entity_id
_entity_poly.type
_entity_poly.pdbx_seq_one_letter_code
_entity_poly.pdbx_strand_id
1 'polypeptide(L)'
;MKFHAFLSAVASSTTAVGASISYMGQFDQDGTGFGSVLSVLALQANGSESGGVAWNGSADVRSGDAKPFSQTRSIAEIVSAGANLSQLAVVLNIAQPGSHPDITLRQFSVVFYSAAGVELFSADFSTPMLLTQINSGVGGAGHLFAVNLSDDERSQLSDSVRIGIRVIDPIDGSQGAPESFYLVPSAGSLAPLSMAASILLRRRKL
;
A
#
# COMPACT_ATOMS: atom_id res chain seq x y z
N MET A 1 -56.27 8.61 35.48
CA MET A 1 -54.91 8.01 35.49
C MET A 1 -54.34 8.11 34.07
N LYS A 2 -53.25 8.86 33.86
CA LYS A 2 -52.57 9.00 32.56
C LYS A 2 -51.32 8.12 32.57
N PHE A 3 -51.26 7.12 31.70
CA PHE A 3 -50.08 6.29 31.48
C PHE A 3 -49.18 6.96 30.44
N HIS A 4 -47.94 7.27 30.80
CA HIS A 4 -46.90 7.71 29.87
C HIS A 4 -46.10 6.47 29.44
N ALA A 5 -46.17 6.12 28.17
CA ALA A 5 -45.34 5.06 27.60
C ALA A 5 -43.94 5.63 27.29
N PHE A 6 -42.92 5.11 27.96
CA PHE A 6 -41.52 5.35 27.62
C PHE A 6 -41.12 4.39 26.50
N LEU A 7 -40.83 4.94 25.32
CA LEU A 7 -40.29 4.20 24.20
C LEU A 7 -38.76 4.20 24.32
N SER A 8 -38.15 3.07 24.68
CA SER A 8 -36.70 2.90 24.66
C SER A 8 -36.24 2.65 23.22
N ALA A 9 -35.48 3.60 22.66
CA ALA A 9 -34.75 3.38 21.41
C ALA A 9 -33.48 2.56 21.71
N VAL A 10 -33.39 1.38 21.13
CA VAL A 10 -32.14 0.60 21.09
C VAL A 10 -31.31 1.14 19.93
N ALA A 11 -30.23 1.85 20.23
CA ALA A 11 -29.28 2.28 19.23
C ALA A 11 -28.41 1.09 18.81
N SER A 12 -28.57 0.63 17.57
CA SER A 12 -27.65 -0.34 16.97
C SER A 12 -26.37 0.38 16.57
N SER A 13 -25.26 0.08 17.26
CA SER A 13 -23.93 0.53 16.86
C SER A 13 -23.41 -0.38 15.76
N THR A 14 -23.42 0.09 14.51
CA THR A 14 -22.63 -0.54 13.45
C THR A 14 -21.18 -0.16 13.68
N THR A 15 -20.30 -1.13 13.93
CA THR A 15 -18.85 -0.90 13.87
C THR A 15 -18.51 -0.49 12.45
N ALA A 16 -18.10 0.76 12.26
CA ALA A 16 -17.56 1.20 10.98
C ALA A 16 -16.33 0.32 10.66
N VAL A 17 -16.34 -0.29 9.49
CA VAL A 17 -15.16 -1.00 8.98
C VAL A 17 -14.20 0.08 8.49
N GLY A 18 -13.08 0.24 9.20
CA GLY A 18 -12.03 1.18 8.81
C GLY A 18 -11.26 0.74 7.58
N ALA A 19 -10.36 1.59 7.12
CA ALA A 19 -9.51 1.37 5.98
C ALA A 19 -8.68 0.09 6.16
N SER A 20 -8.49 -0.64 5.07
CA SER A 20 -7.77 -1.91 5.09
C SER A 20 -6.89 -2.07 3.86
N ILE A 21 -5.90 -2.95 3.96
CA ILE A 21 -5.01 -3.28 2.85
C ILE A 21 -5.16 -4.75 2.48
N SER A 22 -5.40 -5.02 1.19
CA SER A 22 -5.50 -6.38 0.64
C SER A 22 -4.38 -6.64 -0.36
N TYR A 23 -3.70 -7.78 -0.23
CA TYR A 23 -2.73 -8.22 -1.24
C TYR A 23 -3.45 -8.66 -2.52
N MET A 24 -3.04 -8.11 -3.65
CA MET A 24 -3.65 -8.33 -4.96
C MET A 24 -2.85 -9.26 -5.88
N GLY A 25 -1.60 -9.58 -5.50
CA GLY A 25 -0.71 -10.41 -6.30
C GLY A 25 0.50 -9.67 -6.83
N GLN A 26 1.13 -10.28 -7.83
CA GLN A 26 2.24 -9.69 -8.57
C GLN A 26 1.73 -8.62 -9.54
N PHE A 27 2.51 -7.58 -9.72
CA PHE A 27 2.25 -6.46 -10.63
C PHE A 27 3.51 -6.19 -11.42
N ASP A 28 3.38 -6.19 -12.74
CA ASP A 28 4.46 -5.82 -13.66
C ASP A 28 3.99 -4.63 -14.49
N GLN A 29 4.73 -3.54 -14.39
CA GLN A 29 4.51 -2.30 -15.11
C GLN A 29 5.59 -2.20 -16.18
N ASP A 30 5.38 -2.92 -17.28
CA ASP A 30 6.28 -2.88 -18.42
C ASP A 30 6.47 -1.43 -18.92
N GLY A 31 7.73 -0.98 -18.96
CA GLY A 31 8.15 0.16 -19.77
C GLY A 31 7.94 1.57 -19.20
N THR A 32 7.51 1.76 -17.95
CA THR A 32 7.27 3.11 -17.42
C THR A 32 8.49 3.77 -16.77
N GLY A 33 9.52 3.01 -16.40
CA GLY A 33 10.76 3.52 -15.78
C GLY A 33 10.52 4.25 -14.44
N PHE A 34 11.54 4.29 -13.58
CA PHE A 34 11.42 4.89 -12.25
C PHE A 34 10.95 6.36 -12.22
N GLY A 35 11.23 7.11 -13.29
CA GLY A 35 10.91 8.53 -13.36
C GLY A 35 9.41 8.84 -13.38
N SER A 36 8.56 7.84 -13.53
CA SER A 36 7.09 8.01 -13.59
C SER A 36 6.35 7.54 -12.33
N VAL A 37 7.01 6.81 -11.42
CA VAL A 37 6.33 6.24 -10.25
C VAL A 37 6.34 7.22 -9.07
N LEU A 38 5.25 7.23 -8.30
CA LEU A 38 5.12 8.04 -7.10
C LEU A 38 5.72 7.30 -5.90
N SER A 39 7.05 7.24 -5.84
CA SER A 39 7.78 6.64 -4.71
C SER A 39 7.45 7.36 -3.39
N VAL A 40 7.13 6.60 -2.35
CA VAL A 40 6.76 7.11 -1.02
C VAL A 40 7.85 6.77 0.00
N LEU A 41 8.16 5.49 0.14
CA LEU A 41 9.11 5.00 1.14
C LEU A 41 10.16 4.15 0.44
N ALA A 42 11.42 4.38 0.75
CA ALA A 42 12.48 3.43 0.47
C ALA A 42 13.26 3.15 1.75
N LEU A 43 13.57 1.89 1.99
CA LEU A 43 14.22 1.43 3.20
C LEU A 43 15.68 1.06 2.92
N GLN A 44 16.52 1.11 3.95
CA GLN A 44 17.93 0.78 3.81
C GLN A 44 18.19 -0.70 4.08
N ALA A 45 18.70 -1.41 3.08
CA ALA A 45 19.25 -2.76 3.21
C ALA A 45 20.23 -2.92 4.38
N ASN A 46 19.74 -3.57 5.43
CA ASN A 46 20.47 -3.84 6.67
C ASN A 46 20.17 -5.24 7.27
N GLY A 47 19.46 -6.12 6.56
CA GLY A 47 19.07 -7.46 7.03
C GLY A 47 17.64 -7.56 7.57
N SER A 48 17.16 -6.49 8.21
CA SER A 48 15.84 -6.41 8.83
C SER A 48 15.39 -4.94 8.85
N GLU A 49 14.47 -4.60 7.95
CA GLU A 49 14.17 -3.20 7.63
C GLU A 49 12.87 -2.71 8.25
N SER A 50 12.92 -1.61 9.00
CA SER A 50 11.72 -0.94 9.51
C SER A 50 11.87 0.57 9.46
N GLY A 51 10.75 1.30 9.38
CA GLY A 51 10.80 2.75 9.31
C GLY A 51 9.60 3.32 8.56
N GLY A 52 9.65 4.61 8.27
CA GLY A 52 8.55 5.25 7.58
C GLY A 52 8.80 6.72 7.28
N VAL A 53 7.87 7.27 6.52
CA VAL A 53 7.79 8.70 6.23
C VAL A 53 6.41 9.22 6.63
N ALA A 54 6.39 10.32 7.37
CA ALA A 54 5.20 10.98 7.89
C ALA A 54 5.21 12.47 7.52
N TRP A 55 4.04 13.09 7.42
CA TRP A 55 3.92 14.53 7.23
C TRP A 55 3.64 15.22 8.57
N ASN A 56 4.42 16.25 8.93
CA ASN A 56 4.25 16.97 10.19
C ASN A 56 3.58 18.35 10.05
N GLY A 57 3.03 18.66 8.88
CA GLY A 57 2.41 19.96 8.60
C GLY A 57 3.34 20.96 7.90
N SER A 58 4.64 20.69 7.84
CA SER A 58 5.62 21.57 7.20
C SER A 58 6.67 20.84 6.38
N ALA A 59 7.03 19.62 6.75
CA ALA A 59 8.02 18.80 6.07
C ALA A 59 7.73 17.30 6.24
N ASP A 60 8.37 16.50 5.39
CA ASP A 60 8.45 15.05 5.55
C ASP A 60 9.40 14.70 6.70
N VAL A 61 8.91 13.89 7.64
CA VAL A 61 9.65 13.33 8.77
C VAL A 61 9.91 11.85 8.48
N ARG A 62 11.19 11.48 8.39
CA ARG A 62 11.63 10.10 8.17
C ARG A 62 12.01 9.47 9.50
N SER A 63 11.84 8.16 9.61
CA SER A 63 12.15 7.37 10.81
C SER A 63 12.71 6.00 10.43
N GLY A 64 13.44 5.37 11.36
CA GLY A 64 14.07 4.07 11.15
C GLY A 64 15.03 4.07 9.96
N ASP A 65 14.90 3.06 9.12
CA ASP A 65 15.73 2.81 7.93
C ASP A 65 15.27 3.59 6.69
N ALA A 66 14.32 4.53 6.83
CA ALA A 66 13.82 5.32 5.72
C ALA A 66 14.94 6.17 5.08
N LYS A 67 15.15 5.99 3.78
CA LYS A 67 16.18 6.69 3.00
C LYS A 67 15.87 8.16 2.76
N PRO A 68 16.88 9.00 2.43
CA PRO A 68 16.70 10.43 2.27
C PRO A 68 15.68 10.87 1.20
N PHE A 69 15.40 10.05 0.20
CA PHE A 69 14.43 10.36 -0.85
C PHE A 69 13.01 9.83 -0.56
N SER A 70 12.78 9.26 0.62
CA SER A 70 11.43 8.94 1.09
C SER A 70 10.67 10.23 1.39
N GLN A 71 9.47 10.37 0.85
CA GLN A 71 8.62 11.55 0.97
C GLN A 71 7.16 11.15 0.92
N THR A 72 6.30 11.84 1.66
CA THR A 72 4.85 11.67 1.52
C THR A 72 4.39 12.21 0.16
N ARG A 73 3.23 11.75 -0.31
CA ARG A 73 2.63 12.19 -1.58
C ARG A 73 1.27 12.81 -1.36
N SER A 74 1.02 13.98 -1.93
CA SER A 74 -0.30 14.59 -1.83
C SER A 74 -1.31 13.89 -2.74
N ILE A 75 -2.58 13.95 -2.35
CA ILE A 75 -3.68 13.49 -3.20
C ILE A 75 -3.66 14.21 -4.56
N ALA A 76 -3.36 15.52 -4.58
CA ALA A 76 -3.23 16.27 -5.83
C ALA A 76 -2.13 15.71 -6.76
N GLU A 77 -0.97 15.34 -6.21
CA GLU A 77 0.12 14.72 -6.99
C GLU A 77 -0.32 13.36 -7.57
N ILE A 78 -1.02 12.56 -6.75
CA ILE A 78 -1.51 11.24 -7.12
C ILE A 78 -2.55 11.33 -8.24
N VAL A 79 -3.53 12.23 -8.11
CA VAL A 79 -4.55 12.48 -9.14
C VAL A 79 -3.91 13.05 -10.41
N SER A 80 -2.94 13.96 -10.29
CA SER A 80 -2.22 14.52 -11.45
C SER A 80 -1.41 13.47 -12.21
N ALA A 81 -0.97 12.40 -11.53
CA ALA A 81 -0.33 11.26 -12.16
C ALA A 81 -1.32 10.28 -12.83
N GLY A 82 -2.62 10.61 -12.84
CA GLY A 82 -3.68 9.82 -13.48
C GLY A 82 -4.37 8.81 -12.55
N ALA A 83 -4.14 8.88 -11.23
CA ALA A 83 -4.72 7.93 -10.30
C ALA A 83 -6.22 8.17 -10.06
N ASN A 84 -6.97 7.07 -9.98
CA ASN A 84 -8.31 7.08 -9.41
C ASN A 84 -8.21 6.72 -7.91
N LEU A 85 -8.61 7.63 -7.03
CA LEU A 85 -8.58 7.42 -5.57
C LEU A 85 -9.51 6.29 -5.10
N SER A 86 -10.50 5.91 -5.92
CA SER A 86 -11.33 4.72 -5.66
C SER A 86 -10.57 3.40 -5.85
N GLN A 87 -9.38 3.45 -6.43
CA GLN A 87 -8.52 2.31 -6.76
C GLN A 87 -7.07 2.60 -6.33
N LEU A 88 -6.92 3.22 -5.16
CA LEU A 88 -5.60 3.47 -4.59
C LEU A 88 -4.90 2.14 -4.29
N ALA A 89 -3.66 2.02 -4.74
CA ALA A 89 -2.84 0.85 -4.47
C ALA A 89 -1.38 1.22 -4.24
N VAL A 90 -0.72 0.39 -3.45
CA VAL A 90 0.70 0.47 -3.14
C VAL A 90 1.38 -0.72 -3.78
N VAL A 91 2.53 -0.49 -4.39
CA VAL A 91 3.42 -1.55 -4.85
C VAL A 91 4.64 -1.59 -3.94
N LEU A 92 4.95 -2.78 -3.42
CA LEU A 92 6.25 -3.11 -2.83
C LEU A 92 7.15 -3.69 -3.92
N ASN A 93 8.17 -2.94 -4.31
CA ASN A 93 9.25 -3.44 -5.16
C ASN A 93 10.39 -3.98 -4.27
N ILE A 94 10.67 -5.27 -4.46
CA ILE A 94 11.72 -6.00 -3.78
C ILE A 94 12.98 -5.88 -4.62
N ALA A 95 14.07 -5.39 -4.02
CA ALA A 95 15.30 -5.11 -4.74
C ALA A 95 16.45 -5.99 -4.24
N GLN A 96 16.21 -7.29 -4.13
CA GLN A 96 17.25 -8.23 -3.72
C GLN A 96 18.20 -8.59 -4.89
N PRO A 97 19.51 -8.67 -4.67
CA PRO A 97 20.46 -9.21 -5.62
C PRO A 97 20.68 -10.72 -5.40
N GLY A 98 20.95 -11.45 -6.49
CA GLY A 98 21.59 -12.76 -6.41
C GLY A 98 20.70 -13.90 -5.93
N SER A 99 21.18 -14.66 -4.94
CA SER A 99 20.67 -15.98 -4.53
C SER A 99 19.56 -15.96 -3.46
N HIS A 100 19.16 -14.79 -2.99
CA HIS A 100 18.16 -14.61 -1.92
C HIS A 100 17.05 -13.67 -2.39
N PRO A 101 16.17 -14.10 -3.33
CA PRO A 101 15.12 -13.24 -3.88
C PRO A 101 13.92 -13.05 -2.95
N ASP A 102 13.90 -13.75 -1.82
CA ASP A 102 12.74 -13.83 -0.93
C ASP A 102 12.90 -12.90 0.27
N ILE A 103 11.83 -12.18 0.61
CA ILE A 103 11.69 -11.41 1.85
C ILE A 103 10.44 -11.86 2.60
N THR A 104 10.39 -11.62 3.91
CA THR A 104 9.16 -11.76 4.69
C THR A 104 8.59 -10.40 5.04
N LEU A 105 7.45 -10.05 4.46
CA LEU A 105 6.68 -8.86 4.83
C LEU A 105 5.69 -9.23 5.93
N ARG A 106 5.73 -8.52 7.06
CA ARG A 106 4.88 -8.81 8.23
C ARG A 106 3.77 -7.77 8.41
N GLN A 107 4.16 -6.50 8.52
CA GLN A 107 3.23 -5.42 8.79
C GLN A 107 3.67 -4.09 8.19
N PHE A 108 2.75 -3.40 7.52
CA PHE A 108 2.91 -2.00 7.14
C PHE A 108 1.58 -1.26 7.15
N SER A 109 1.65 0.07 7.25
CA SER A 109 0.50 0.96 7.23
C SER A 109 0.66 2.00 6.12
N VAL A 110 -0.45 2.33 5.46
CA VAL A 110 -0.61 3.54 4.65
C VAL A 110 -1.32 4.56 5.51
N VAL A 111 -0.67 5.70 5.76
CA VAL A 111 -1.15 6.71 6.72
C VAL A 111 -1.51 7.99 5.98
N PHE A 112 -2.69 8.54 6.27
CA PHE A 112 -3.21 9.75 5.66
C PHE A 112 -3.12 10.91 6.64
N TYR A 113 -2.45 11.98 6.22
CA TYR A 113 -2.22 13.17 7.03
C TYR A 113 -2.95 14.37 6.42
N SER A 114 -3.57 15.17 7.28
CA SER A 114 -4.06 16.49 6.90
C SER A 114 -2.89 17.41 6.49
N ALA A 115 -3.22 18.55 5.86
CA ALA A 115 -2.24 19.58 5.53
C ALA A 115 -1.43 20.06 6.75
N ALA A 116 -2.02 20.01 7.95
CA ALA A 116 -1.39 20.42 9.21
C ALA A 116 -0.54 19.31 9.87
N GLY A 117 -0.43 18.12 9.26
CA GLY A 117 0.36 17.01 9.81
C GLY A 117 -0.36 16.15 10.84
N VAL A 118 -1.65 16.38 11.05
CA VAL A 118 -2.48 15.50 11.88
C VAL A 118 -2.84 14.26 11.08
N GLU A 119 -2.57 13.08 11.64
CA GLU A 119 -3.05 11.80 11.11
C GLU A 119 -4.59 11.77 11.12
N LEU A 120 -5.19 11.55 9.96
CA LEU A 120 -6.63 11.45 9.78
C LEU A 120 -7.09 10.02 10.04
N PHE A 121 -6.44 9.06 9.38
CA PHE A 121 -6.67 7.63 9.51
C PHE A 121 -5.49 6.85 8.89
N SER A 122 -5.46 5.54 9.12
CA SER A 122 -4.50 4.61 8.50
C SER A 122 -5.19 3.35 7.99
N ALA A 123 -4.64 2.78 6.92
CA ALA A 123 -4.97 1.43 6.46
C ALA A 123 -3.82 0.50 6.82
N ASP A 124 -4.11 -0.61 7.48
CA ASP A 124 -3.08 -1.56 7.93
C ASP A 124 -3.09 -2.85 7.11
N PHE A 125 -1.89 -3.35 6.82
CA PHE A 125 -1.62 -4.72 6.39
C PHE A 125 -0.87 -5.42 7.51
N SER A 126 -1.34 -6.59 7.95
CA SER A 126 -0.77 -7.32 9.11
C SER A 126 -0.69 -8.83 8.92
N THR A 127 -0.79 -9.32 7.68
CA THR A 127 -0.71 -10.75 7.36
C THR A 127 0.71 -11.11 6.93
N PRO A 128 1.48 -11.87 7.73
CA PRO A 128 2.83 -12.26 7.34
C PRO A 128 2.83 -13.03 6.01
N MET A 129 3.73 -12.64 5.11
CA MET A 129 3.79 -13.18 3.77
C MET A 129 5.24 -13.28 3.29
N LEU A 130 5.60 -14.46 2.79
CA LEU A 130 6.84 -14.67 2.03
C LEU A 130 6.61 -14.17 0.62
N LEU A 131 7.44 -13.22 0.18
CA LEU A 131 7.35 -12.59 -1.13
C LEU A 131 8.67 -12.79 -1.89
N THR A 132 8.56 -13.17 -3.15
CA THR A 132 9.71 -13.39 -4.04
C THR A 132 9.79 -12.24 -5.04
N GLN A 133 10.98 -11.66 -5.18
CA GLN A 133 11.28 -10.66 -6.21
C GLN A 133 10.82 -11.14 -7.60
N ILE A 134 10.09 -10.27 -8.32
CA ILE A 134 9.53 -10.59 -9.63
C ILE A 134 10.57 -10.33 -10.74
N ASN A 135 11.14 -9.12 -10.76
CA ASN A 135 12.16 -8.72 -11.72
C ASN A 135 13.37 -8.15 -10.98
N SER A 136 14.57 -8.43 -11.49
CA SER A 136 15.80 -7.86 -10.97
C SER A 136 15.88 -6.37 -11.27
N GLY A 137 16.29 -5.58 -10.28
CA GLY A 137 16.39 -4.14 -10.41
C GLY A 137 15.20 -3.43 -9.79
N VAL A 138 15.31 -2.11 -9.75
CA VAL A 138 14.38 -1.26 -9.04
C VAL A 138 13.43 -0.68 -10.11
N GLY A 139 12.10 -0.72 -9.89
CA GLY A 139 11.13 0.20 -10.53
C GLY A 139 10.42 -0.26 -11.80
N GLY A 140 9.86 -1.48 -11.79
CA GLY A 140 9.00 -1.96 -12.88
C GLY A 140 8.02 -3.04 -12.43
N ALA A 141 8.48 -4.00 -11.61
CA ALA A 141 7.62 -5.03 -11.05
C ALA A 141 7.64 -5.04 -9.53
N GLY A 142 6.54 -5.46 -8.91
CA GLY A 142 6.45 -5.61 -7.47
C GLY A 142 5.16 -6.31 -7.02
N HIS A 143 4.94 -6.31 -5.72
CA HIS A 143 3.77 -6.87 -5.08
C HIS A 143 2.75 -5.78 -4.85
N LEU A 144 1.54 -5.96 -5.36
CA LEU A 144 0.49 -4.95 -5.34
C LEU A 144 -0.46 -5.16 -4.17
N PHE A 145 -0.77 -4.07 -3.49
CA PHE A 145 -1.64 -4.03 -2.32
C PHE A 145 -2.72 -2.96 -2.54
N ALA A 146 -3.98 -3.39 -2.61
CA ALA A 146 -5.11 -2.46 -2.70
C ALA A 146 -5.39 -1.82 -1.35
N VAL A 147 -5.55 -0.50 -1.34
CA VAL A 147 -5.97 0.27 -0.17
C VAL A 147 -7.48 0.48 -0.25
N ASN A 148 -8.23 -0.28 0.54
CA ASN A 148 -9.68 -0.23 0.57
C ASN A 148 -10.13 0.82 1.56
N LEU A 149 -10.80 1.86 1.05
CA LEU A 149 -11.30 2.99 1.84
C LEU A 149 -12.84 2.96 1.91
N SER A 150 -13.37 3.17 3.10
CA SER A 150 -14.80 3.41 3.33
C SER A 150 -15.26 4.73 2.68
N ASP A 151 -16.59 4.94 2.59
CA ASP A 151 -17.13 6.23 2.11
C ASP A 151 -16.71 7.39 3.02
N ASP A 152 -16.71 7.16 4.34
CA ASP A 152 -16.33 8.17 5.33
C ASP A 152 -14.85 8.58 5.17
N GLU A 153 -13.95 7.63 4.97
CA GLU A 153 -12.53 7.92 4.75
C GLU A 153 -12.29 8.61 3.41
N ARG A 154 -12.99 8.18 2.35
CA ARG A 154 -12.93 8.85 1.04
C ARG A 154 -13.41 10.30 1.13
N SER A 155 -14.41 10.59 1.96
CA SER A 155 -14.91 11.95 2.16
C SER A 155 -13.89 12.89 2.83
N GLN A 156 -12.90 12.34 3.53
CA GLN A 156 -11.83 13.11 4.19
C GLN A 156 -10.66 13.42 3.24
N LEU A 157 -10.63 12.85 2.03
CA LEU A 157 -9.56 13.09 1.07
C LEU A 157 -9.75 14.43 0.35
N SER A 158 -8.86 15.38 0.63
CA SER A 158 -8.69 16.62 -0.14
C SER A 158 -7.34 16.65 -0.85
N ASP A 159 -7.16 17.53 -1.82
CA ASP A 159 -5.91 17.72 -2.58
C ASP A 159 -4.66 17.92 -1.71
N SER A 160 -4.85 18.50 -0.53
CA SER A 160 -3.80 18.79 0.45
C SER A 160 -3.51 17.63 1.43
N VAL A 161 -4.31 16.57 1.44
CA VAL A 161 -4.02 15.37 2.22
C VAL A 161 -2.77 14.71 1.66
N ARG A 162 -1.89 14.25 2.55
CA ARG A 162 -0.63 13.59 2.20
C ARG A 162 -0.63 12.15 2.69
N ILE A 163 -0.08 11.26 1.87
CA ILE A 163 0.03 9.83 2.13
C ILE A 163 1.47 9.50 2.50
N GLY A 164 1.66 8.91 3.66
CA GLY A 164 2.91 8.29 4.09
C GLY A 164 2.78 6.77 4.20
N ILE A 165 3.92 6.10 4.36
CA ILE A 165 3.98 4.66 4.63
C ILE A 165 4.88 4.43 5.84
N ARG A 166 4.48 3.49 6.69
CA ARG A 166 5.23 3.03 7.86
C ARG A 166 5.27 1.50 7.90
N VAL A 167 6.47 0.93 7.92
CA VAL A 167 6.71 -0.49 8.21
C VAL A 167 6.90 -0.62 9.72
N ILE A 168 5.96 -1.31 10.37
CA ILE A 168 5.89 -1.41 11.84
C ILE A 168 6.69 -2.62 12.33
N ASP A 169 6.49 -3.76 11.69
CA ASP A 169 7.22 -4.99 11.95
C ASP A 169 8.24 -5.18 10.84
N PRO A 170 9.55 -5.34 11.15
CA PRO A 170 10.59 -5.34 10.14
C PRO A 170 10.37 -6.32 8.99
N ILE A 171 10.80 -5.91 7.79
CA ILE A 171 10.92 -6.80 6.64
C ILE A 171 12.18 -7.62 6.82
N ASP A 172 12.04 -8.94 6.95
CA ASP A 172 13.18 -9.84 7.11
C ASP A 172 13.69 -10.34 5.76
N GLY A 173 15.01 -10.63 5.70
CA GLY A 173 15.63 -11.24 4.52
C GLY A 173 16.16 -10.23 3.51
N SER A 174 16.18 -8.93 3.84
CA SER A 174 16.72 -7.91 2.95
C SER A 174 18.26 -7.88 3.00
N GLN A 175 18.93 -8.28 1.92
CA GLN A 175 20.38 -8.43 1.85
C GLN A 175 21.07 -7.62 0.75
N GLY A 176 20.36 -6.72 0.05
CA GLY A 176 21.02 -5.96 -1.02
C GLY A 176 20.52 -4.56 -1.33
N ALA A 177 19.73 -4.35 -2.38
CA ALA A 177 19.29 -3.00 -2.71
C ALA A 177 18.02 -2.65 -1.91
N PRO A 178 17.76 -1.35 -1.69
CA PRO A 178 16.59 -0.86 -0.97
C PRO A 178 15.25 -1.42 -1.45
N GLU A 179 14.48 -2.02 -0.55
CA GLU A 179 13.05 -2.19 -0.76
C GLU A 179 12.39 -0.81 -0.90
N SER A 180 11.39 -0.72 -1.79
CA SER A 180 10.66 0.52 -2.00
C SER A 180 9.17 0.30 -2.14
N PHE A 181 8.41 1.26 -1.62
CA PHE A 181 6.98 1.37 -1.74
C PHE A 181 6.63 2.60 -2.59
N TYR A 182 5.80 2.40 -3.60
CA TYR A 182 5.30 3.48 -4.44
C TYR A 182 3.81 3.34 -4.71
N LEU A 183 3.17 4.47 -5.00
CA LEU A 183 1.75 4.53 -5.38
C LEU A 183 1.62 4.34 -6.89
N VAL A 184 0.61 3.59 -7.31
CA VAL A 184 0.29 3.41 -8.72
C VAL A 184 -1.04 4.09 -9.08
N PRO A 185 -1.06 4.85 -10.19
CA PRO A 185 -2.26 5.54 -10.64
C PRO A 185 -3.22 4.57 -11.33
N SER A 186 -4.27 4.19 -10.60
CA SER A 186 -5.28 3.22 -11.04
C SER A 186 -4.66 1.87 -11.41
N ALA A 187 -4.96 0.87 -10.61
CA ALA A 187 -4.79 -0.48 -11.05
C ALA A 187 -5.95 -0.80 -12.02
N GLY A 188 -5.92 -0.16 -13.20
CA GLY A 188 -7.01 -0.14 -14.17
C GLY A 188 -7.45 -1.56 -14.43
N SER A 189 -8.68 -1.89 -14.01
CA SER A 189 -9.23 -3.25 -14.01
C SER A 189 -8.13 -4.30 -13.80
N LEU A 190 -7.56 -4.37 -12.60
CA LEU A 190 -6.88 -5.59 -12.15
C LEU A 190 -7.90 -6.73 -12.16
N ALA A 191 -8.22 -7.27 -13.32
CA ALA A 191 -8.46 -8.69 -13.36
C ALA A 191 -7.14 -9.26 -12.84
N PRO A 192 -7.11 -9.92 -11.67
CA PRO A 192 -5.92 -10.66 -11.27
C PRO A 192 -5.52 -11.47 -12.51
N LEU A 193 -4.23 -11.47 -12.89
CA LEU A 193 -3.74 -12.32 -13.96
C LEU A 193 -4.28 -13.71 -13.65
N SER A 194 -5.32 -14.10 -14.38
CA SER A 194 -6.10 -15.26 -14.01
C SER A 194 -5.14 -16.42 -14.16
N MET A 195 -4.72 -17.00 -13.03
CA MET A 195 -3.97 -18.25 -13.01
C MET A 195 -4.79 -19.38 -13.68
N ALA A 196 -6.07 -19.14 -14.02
CA ALA A 196 -6.88 -20.04 -14.82
C ALA A 196 -6.58 -19.89 -16.33
N ALA A 197 -5.36 -20.25 -16.75
CA ALA A 197 -5.07 -20.59 -18.14
C ALA A 197 -3.93 -21.60 -18.27
N SER A 198 -3.95 -22.69 -17.49
CA SER A 198 -3.10 -23.86 -17.76
C SER A 198 -3.73 -25.19 -17.35
N ILE A 199 -5.04 -25.33 -17.57
CA ILE A 199 -5.68 -26.66 -17.65
C ILE A 199 -6.67 -26.62 -18.82
N LEU A 200 -6.15 -26.73 -20.04
CA LEU A 200 -6.93 -27.33 -21.12
C LEU A 200 -6.11 -28.44 -21.79
N LEU A 201 -6.06 -29.55 -21.07
CA LEU A 201 -6.33 -30.90 -21.57
C LEU A 201 -5.66 -31.32 -22.89
N ARG A 202 -4.42 -31.81 -22.80
CA ARG A 202 -4.00 -32.93 -23.67
C ARG A 202 -4.85 -34.17 -23.34
N ARG A 203 -5.94 -34.39 -24.08
CA ARG A 203 -6.47 -35.75 -24.33
C ARG A 203 -6.27 -36.04 -25.81
N ARG A 204 -5.14 -36.67 -26.16
CA ARG A 204 -4.98 -38.12 -26.42
C ARG A 204 -5.78 -38.59 -27.64
N LYS A 205 -5.02 -38.84 -28.70
CA LYS A 205 -5.05 -40.00 -29.62
C LYS A 205 -6.42 -40.63 -29.88
N LEU A 206 -6.86 -40.59 -31.14
CA LEU A 206 -6.66 -41.69 -32.10
C LEU A 206 -6.56 -41.11 -33.51
#